data_AF-A0A8T1XXR1-F1
#
_entry.id   AF-A0A8T1XXR1-F1
#
_cell.length_a   1.000
_cell.length_b   1.000
_cell.length_c   1.000
_cell.angle_alpha   90.00
_cell.angle_beta   90.00
_cell.angle_gamma   90.00
#
_symmetry.space_group_name_H-M   'P 1'
#
loop_
_entity.id
_entity.type
_entity.pdbx_description
1 polymer ?
#
loop_
_entity_poly.entity_id
_entity_poly.type
_entity_poly.pdbx_seq_one_letter_code
_entity_poly.pdbx_strand_id
1 'polypeptide(L)'
;MKSGGNTNTKLILVHPYIQKQTSTNRLWLLAFVSFFTIAFLLTLLYTTDSIIPSKNNSATVSSTVNSAVSTAPITQLPTAAINAMLHYASRSNDSFHMSYGEMKSISDVLRRCSPPCNLLVFGLTHETLLWKSLNHNGRTVFIEENRYYAAYFEEIHPEIEVFDVQYTTKAREARELVSAVKEAARNECRPVQNLLFSDCKLGLNDLPNHVYDVDWDVILVDGPRGDGGDVPGRMSSIFTAAVLARSKKGGNPKTHVFVHDYYRDVERLCGDEFLCRENLVESNDMLAHYVLERMGKNITQFCRGRKKRSVSSPSA
;
A
#
# COMPACT_ATOMS: atom_id res chain seq x y z
N MET A 1 -46.07 58.24 25.96
CA MET A 1 -46.16 58.72 27.35
C MET A 1 -46.92 57.70 28.18
N LYS A 2 -46.37 57.35 29.35
CA LYS A 2 -46.97 56.68 30.54
C LYS A 2 -47.51 55.24 30.33
N SER A 3 -46.87 54.24 30.98
CA SER A 3 -47.06 53.80 32.38
C SER A 3 -48.42 53.10 32.54
N GLY A 4 -48.58 51.89 33.07
CA GLY A 4 -47.81 51.12 34.04
C GLY A 4 -48.84 50.46 34.99
N GLY A 5 -48.58 49.24 35.45
CA GLY A 5 -49.15 48.70 36.71
C GLY A 5 -50.45 47.87 36.63
N ASN A 6 -50.30 46.55 36.85
CA ASN A 6 -50.90 45.72 37.93
C ASN A 6 -52.25 46.14 38.54
N THR A 7 -53.17 45.29 38.98
CA THR A 7 -53.29 43.83 39.20
C THR A 7 -54.72 43.62 39.69
N ASN A 8 -55.39 42.52 39.32
CA ASN A 8 -56.41 41.94 40.18
C ASN A 8 -56.32 40.41 40.07
N THR A 9 -55.65 39.86 41.07
CA THR A 9 -55.51 38.45 41.39
C THR A 9 -56.87 37.88 41.79
N LYS A 10 -57.36 36.87 41.06
CA LYS A 10 -58.32 35.90 41.59
C LYS A 10 -57.62 34.55 41.71
N LEU A 11 -57.54 34.10 42.96
CA LEU A 11 -57.08 32.79 43.40
C LEU A 11 -57.93 31.71 42.73
N ILE A 12 -57.30 30.80 41.97
CA ILE A 12 -57.93 29.52 41.61
C ILE A 12 -57.07 28.40 42.17
N LEU A 13 -57.78 27.58 42.94
CA LEU A 13 -57.35 26.46 43.76
C LEU A 13 -56.50 25.44 42.98
N VAL A 14 -55.38 25.02 43.56
CA VAL A 14 -54.55 23.92 43.05
C VAL A 14 -55.28 22.59 43.27
N HIS A 15 -55.40 21.80 42.21
CA HIS A 15 -55.57 20.35 42.30
C HIS A 15 -54.45 19.69 41.49
N PRO A 16 -53.52 18.94 42.13
CA PRO A 16 -52.49 18.22 41.42
C PRO A 16 -53.07 16.87 40.99
N TYR A 17 -53.63 16.80 39.78
CA TYR A 17 -53.90 15.52 39.15
C TYR A 17 -52.95 15.34 37.97
N ILE A 18 -51.69 15.03 38.28
CA ILE A 18 -50.75 14.49 37.30
C ILE A 18 -51.19 13.05 37.06
N GLN A 19 -52.16 12.88 36.16
CA GLN A 19 -52.44 11.57 35.58
C GLN A 19 -51.28 11.27 34.63
N LYS A 20 -50.23 10.65 35.18
CA LYS A 20 -49.12 10.06 34.42
C LYS A 20 -49.70 8.86 33.65
N GLN A 21 -50.35 9.11 32.52
CA GLN A 21 -50.57 8.07 31.51
C GLN A 21 -49.21 7.74 30.89
N THR A 22 -48.44 6.92 31.61
CA THR A 22 -47.31 6.21 31.04
C THR A 22 -47.91 5.29 29.98
N SER A 23 -47.83 5.68 28.71
CA SER A 23 -48.38 4.84 27.64
C SER A 23 -47.65 3.51 27.68
N THR A 24 -48.41 2.42 27.71
CA THR A 24 -47.91 1.03 27.70
C THR A 24 -46.87 0.82 26.59
N ASN A 25 -46.99 1.53 25.48
CA ASN A 25 -46.04 1.52 24.36
C ASN A 25 -44.64 2.01 24.72
N ARG A 26 -44.49 3.01 25.62
CA ARG A 26 -43.16 3.48 26.05
C ARG A 26 -42.48 2.49 26.99
N LEU A 27 -43.26 1.81 27.84
CA LEU A 27 -42.75 0.74 28.71
C LEU A 27 -42.31 -0.47 27.88
N TRP A 28 -43.09 -0.84 26.86
CA TRP A 28 -42.72 -1.90 25.92
C TRP A 28 -41.48 -1.56 25.10
N LEU A 29 -41.34 -0.31 24.64
CA LEU A 29 -40.15 0.12 23.90
C LEU A 29 -38.90 0.10 24.78
N LEU A 30 -39.01 0.55 26.04
CA LEU A 30 -37.91 0.47 27.01
C LEU A 30 -37.55 -0.98 27.34
N ALA A 31 -38.53 -1.86 27.51
CA ALA A 31 -38.29 -3.29 27.72
C ALA A 31 -37.61 -3.93 26.51
N PHE A 32 -38.04 -3.59 25.30
CA PHE A 32 -37.46 -4.06 24.06
C PHE A 32 -35.99 -3.60 23.93
N VAL A 33 -35.72 -2.30 24.05
CA VAL A 33 -34.34 -1.77 23.97
C VAL A 33 -33.45 -2.34 25.08
N SER A 34 -33.98 -2.48 26.30
CA SER A 34 -33.25 -3.11 27.41
C SER A 34 -32.93 -4.58 27.12
N PHE A 35 -33.86 -5.32 26.52
CA PHE A 35 -33.64 -6.72 26.18
C PHE A 35 -32.53 -6.88 25.13
N PHE A 36 -32.54 -6.08 24.06
CA PHE A 36 -31.52 -6.15 23.02
C PHE A 36 -30.14 -5.67 23.49
N THR A 37 -30.09 -4.67 24.36
CA THR A 37 -28.81 -4.21 24.95
C THR A 37 -28.21 -5.24 25.91
N ILE A 38 -29.04 -5.89 26.74
CA ILE A 38 -28.59 -6.98 27.62
C ILE A 38 -28.16 -8.20 26.78
N ALA A 39 -28.93 -8.57 25.76
CA ALA A 39 -28.56 -9.65 24.85
C ALA A 39 -27.21 -9.38 24.19
N PHE A 40 -26.98 -8.18 23.65
CA PHE A 40 -25.71 -7.78 23.05
C PHE A 40 -24.53 -7.83 24.02
N LEU A 41 -24.70 -7.34 25.26
CA LEU A 41 -23.68 -7.41 26.31
C LEU A 41 -23.36 -8.87 26.70
N LEU A 42 -24.39 -9.72 26.81
CA LEU A 42 -24.21 -11.15 27.07
C LEU A 42 -23.46 -11.82 25.92
N THR A 43 -23.78 -11.51 24.66
CA THR A 43 -23.02 -12.05 23.52
C THR A 43 -21.55 -11.64 23.61
N LEU A 44 -21.26 -10.38 23.94
CA LEU A 44 -19.89 -9.89 24.07
C LEU A 44 -19.12 -10.68 25.15
N LEU A 45 -19.73 -10.84 26.34
CA LEU A 45 -19.13 -11.56 27.47
C LEU A 45 -18.97 -13.08 27.20
N TYR A 46 -19.94 -13.72 26.53
CA TYR A 46 -19.83 -15.13 26.17
C TYR A 46 -18.85 -15.38 25.01
N THR A 47 -18.65 -14.41 24.11
CA THR A 47 -17.61 -14.50 23.07
C THR A 47 -16.21 -14.28 23.61
N THR A 48 -16.05 -13.54 24.72
CA THR A 48 -14.73 -13.35 25.34
C THR A 48 -14.24 -14.58 26.12
N ASP A 49 -15.14 -15.39 26.69
CA ASP A 49 -14.77 -16.60 27.45
C ASP A 49 -14.54 -17.84 26.57
N SER A 50 -14.86 -17.79 25.27
CA SER A 50 -14.70 -18.93 24.35
C SER A 50 -13.43 -18.90 23.51
N ILE A 51 -12.55 -17.89 23.69
CA ILE A 51 -11.28 -17.75 22.93
C ILE A 51 -10.09 -17.60 23.89
N ILE A 52 -9.96 -18.48 24.91
CA ILE A 52 -8.65 -18.76 25.53
C ILE A 52 -8.58 -20.24 25.97
N PRO A 53 -7.90 -21.12 25.21
CA PRO A 53 -7.17 -22.22 25.79
C PRO A 53 -5.70 -21.81 25.90
N SER A 54 -5.34 -21.20 27.02
CA SER A 54 -3.94 -21.07 27.43
C SER A 54 -3.43 -22.46 27.80
N LYS A 55 -2.71 -23.10 26.86
CA LYS A 55 -1.75 -24.17 27.20
C LYS A 55 -0.40 -23.52 27.46
N ASN A 56 -0.20 -23.06 28.69
CA ASN A 56 1.12 -22.74 29.21
C ASN A 56 1.92 -24.04 29.45
N ASN A 57 2.71 -24.45 28.46
CA ASN A 57 3.88 -25.28 28.70
C ASN A 57 5.13 -24.41 28.56
N SER A 58 5.42 -23.58 29.56
CA SER A 58 6.72 -22.93 29.69
C SER A 58 7.72 -23.96 30.21
N ALA A 59 8.41 -24.64 29.30
CA ALA A 59 9.70 -25.22 29.61
C ALA A 59 10.69 -24.07 29.80
N THR A 60 11.08 -23.80 31.04
CA THR A 60 12.20 -22.91 31.38
C THR A 60 13.48 -23.52 30.82
N VAL A 61 13.87 -23.11 29.62
CA VAL A 61 15.24 -23.28 29.12
C VAL A 61 16.04 -22.09 29.64
N SER A 62 16.83 -22.29 30.69
CA SER A 62 17.86 -21.34 31.09
C SER A 62 18.91 -21.25 29.99
N SER A 63 18.81 -20.26 29.11
CA SER A 63 19.88 -19.89 28.20
C SER A 63 20.87 -18.99 28.94
N THR A 64 22.00 -19.56 29.33
CA THR A 64 23.21 -18.80 29.66
C THR A 64 23.60 -17.99 28.43
N VAL A 65 23.46 -16.67 28.49
CA VAL A 65 23.92 -15.75 27.44
C VAL A 65 25.44 -15.68 27.51
N ASN A 66 26.11 -16.59 26.81
CA ASN A 66 27.47 -16.35 26.37
C ASN A 66 27.37 -15.45 25.14
N SER A 67 27.68 -14.17 25.32
CA SER A 67 27.92 -13.21 24.25
C SER A 67 29.17 -13.61 23.46
N ALA A 68 29.03 -14.62 22.61
CA ALA A 68 29.88 -14.78 21.45
C ALA A 68 29.11 -14.16 20.28
N VAL A 69 29.61 -13.04 19.76
CA VAL A 69 29.20 -12.52 18.45
C VAL A 69 29.69 -13.53 17.42
N SER A 70 28.90 -14.58 17.22
CA SER A 70 29.03 -15.45 16.07
C SER A 70 28.50 -14.65 14.88
N THR A 71 29.42 -14.08 14.11
CA THR A 71 29.15 -13.68 12.72
C THR A 71 28.81 -14.94 11.94
N ALA A 72 27.58 -15.43 12.11
CA ALA A 72 27.03 -16.45 11.24
C ALA A 72 26.96 -15.82 9.83
N PRO A 73 27.54 -16.47 8.80
CA PRO A 73 27.43 -15.96 7.45
C PRO A 73 25.94 -15.85 7.08
N ILE A 74 25.53 -14.72 6.53
CA ILE A 74 24.18 -14.54 5.97
C ILE A 74 24.02 -15.58 4.86
N THR A 75 23.33 -16.68 5.15
CA THR A 75 23.10 -17.74 4.19
C THR A 75 21.98 -17.31 3.25
N GLN A 76 22.32 -17.10 1.98
CA GLN A 76 21.29 -16.94 0.96
C GLN A 76 20.48 -18.23 0.80
N LEU A 77 19.23 -18.10 0.37
CA LEU A 77 18.36 -19.23 0.08
C LEU A 77 19.01 -20.16 -0.97
N PRO A 78 19.00 -21.48 -0.76
CA PRO A 78 19.47 -22.42 -1.78
C PRO A 78 18.67 -22.27 -3.08
N THR A 79 19.36 -22.31 -4.22
CA THR A 79 18.72 -22.22 -5.56
C THR A 79 17.59 -23.25 -5.74
N ALA A 80 17.74 -24.46 -5.17
CA ALA A 80 16.70 -25.47 -5.20
C ALA A 80 15.41 -25.03 -4.49
N ALA A 81 15.52 -24.33 -3.36
CA ALA A 81 14.38 -23.80 -2.62
C ALA A 81 13.68 -22.68 -3.42
N ILE A 82 14.45 -21.76 -4.00
CA ILE A 82 13.92 -20.70 -4.89
C ILE A 82 13.16 -21.32 -6.06
N ASN A 83 13.77 -22.27 -6.76
CA ASN A 83 13.15 -22.93 -7.92
C ASN A 83 11.87 -23.68 -7.54
N ALA A 84 11.85 -24.35 -6.38
CA ALA A 84 10.66 -25.02 -5.87
C ALA A 84 9.54 -24.03 -5.57
N MET A 85 9.83 -22.92 -4.87
CA MET A 85 8.85 -21.87 -4.58
C MET A 85 8.25 -21.29 -5.86
N LEU A 86 9.09 -20.95 -6.85
CA LEU A 86 8.63 -20.47 -8.16
C LEU A 86 7.77 -21.50 -8.90
N HIS A 87 8.18 -22.77 -8.87
CA HIS A 87 7.44 -23.84 -9.53
C HIS A 87 6.03 -23.97 -8.96
N TYR A 88 5.90 -24.07 -7.63
CA TYR A 88 4.60 -24.25 -6.99
C TYR A 88 3.73 -23.00 -7.06
N ALA A 89 4.29 -21.80 -6.87
CA ALA A 89 3.55 -20.54 -7.00
C ALA A 89 2.98 -20.35 -8.41
N SER A 90 3.75 -20.71 -9.45
CA SER A 90 3.31 -20.59 -10.86
C SER A 90 2.19 -21.52 -11.27
N ARG A 91 1.86 -22.51 -10.43
CA ARG A 91 0.85 -23.54 -10.70
C ARG A 91 -0.42 -23.31 -9.88
N SER A 92 -0.61 -22.10 -9.37
CA SER A 92 -1.85 -21.70 -8.72
C SER A 92 -3.05 -21.88 -9.65
N ASN A 93 -4.21 -22.17 -9.08
CA ASN A 93 -5.49 -22.17 -9.78
C ASN A 93 -6.21 -20.81 -9.68
N ASP A 94 -5.61 -19.83 -8.99
CA ASP A 94 -6.17 -18.48 -8.91
C ASP A 94 -6.22 -17.86 -10.30
N SER A 95 -7.24 -17.04 -10.57
CA SER A 95 -7.39 -16.41 -11.90
C SER A 95 -6.48 -15.21 -12.12
N PHE A 96 -5.91 -14.66 -11.06
CA PHE A 96 -5.06 -13.46 -11.07
C PHE A 96 -3.75 -13.80 -10.36
N HIS A 97 -2.78 -14.28 -11.13
CA HIS A 97 -1.45 -14.61 -10.64
C HIS A 97 -0.42 -14.35 -11.74
N MET A 98 0.83 -14.14 -11.36
CA MET A 98 1.94 -14.03 -12.31
C MET A 98 2.29 -15.40 -12.88
N SER A 99 2.66 -15.45 -14.16
CA SER A 99 3.24 -16.63 -14.76
C SER A 99 4.63 -16.93 -14.19
N TYR A 100 5.11 -18.15 -14.43
CA TYR A 100 6.47 -18.53 -14.05
C TYR A 100 7.54 -17.58 -14.62
N GLY A 101 7.38 -17.13 -15.88
CA GLY A 101 8.38 -16.27 -16.53
C GLY A 101 8.50 -14.90 -15.85
N GLU A 102 7.36 -14.34 -15.45
CA GLU A 102 7.28 -13.04 -14.76
C GLU A 102 7.89 -13.14 -13.36
N MET A 103 7.46 -14.13 -12.57
CA MET A 103 8.01 -14.33 -11.24
C MET A 103 9.50 -14.64 -11.26
N LYS A 104 9.97 -15.39 -12.27
CA LYS A 104 11.38 -15.68 -12.45
C LYS A 104 12.19 -14.42 -12.73
N SER A 105 11.70 -13.48 -13.56
CA SER A 105 12.43 -12.23 -13.83
C SER A 105 12.65 -11.41 -12.54
N ILE A 106 11.60 -11.28 -11.72
CA ILE A 106 11.66 -10.58 -10.43
C ILE A 106 12.59 -11.34 -9.45
N SER A 107 12.42 -12.66 -9.34
CA SER A 107 13.25 -13.52 -8.47
C SER A 107 14.74 -13.46 -8.83
N ASP A 108 15.06 -13.40 -10.13
CA ASP A 108 16.43 -13.29 -10.60
C ASP A 108 17.10 -11.98 -10.16
N VAL A 109 16.34 -10.88 -10.11
CA VAL A 109 16.82 -9.61 -9.55
C VAL A 109 17.00 -9.70 -8.04
N LEU A 110 16.03 -10.21 -7.29
CA LEU A 110 16.13 -10.35 -5.83
C LEU A 110 17.32 -11.22 -5.42
N ARG A 111 17.57 -12.33 -6.14
CA ARG A 111 18.72 -13.21 -5.88
C ARG A 111 20.07 -12.52 -6.07
N ARG A 112 20.17 -11.57 -7.01
CA ARG A 112 21.39 -10.80 -7.27
C ARG A 112 21.50 -9.54 -6.42
N CYS A 113 20.47 -9.21 -5.66
CA CYS A 113 20.46 -8.06 -4.78
C CYS A 113 21.33 -8.35 -3.53
N SER A 114 22.22 -7.42 -3.19
CA SER A 114 23.09 -7.55 -2.02
C SER A 114 22.27 -7.43 -0.72
N PRO A 115 22.34 -8.40 0.20
CA PRO A 115 21.62 -8.29 1.48
C PRO A 115 22.18 -7.17 2.39
N PRO A 116 21.32 -6.45 3.14
CA PRO A 116 19.86 -6.52 3.08
C PRO A 116 19.34 -5.82 1.82
N CYS A 117 18.48 -6.50 1.06
CA CYS A 117 17.80 -5.91 -0.10
C CYS A 117 16.47 -5.29 0.33
N ASN A 118 16.24 -4.03 -0.02
CA ASN A 118 14.97 -3.36 0.27
C ASN A 118 14.00 -3.53 -0.91
N LEU A 119 12.92 -4.29 -0.69
CA LEU A 119 11.85 -4.53 -1.64
C LEU A 119 10.56 -3.82 -1.21
N LEU A 120 10.05 -2.93 -2.06
CA LEU A 120 8.71 -2.34 -1.92
C LEU A 120 7.76 -2.98 -2.92
N VAL A 121 6.58 -3.38 -2.49
CA VAL A 121 5.54 -3.94 -3.34
C VAL A 121 4.26 -3.13 -3.17
N PHE A 122 3.73 -2.59 -4.25
CA PHE A 122 2.36 -2.06 -4.27
C PHE A 122 1.42 -3.20 -4.65
N GLY A 123 0.42 -3.47 -3.80
CA GLY A 123 -0.57 -4.54 -3.93
C GLY A 123 -0.24 -5.77 -3.08
N LEU A 124 -1.25 -6.30 -2.37
CA LEU A 124 -1.22 -7.68 -1.88
C LEU A 124 -1.79 -8.61 -2.95
N THR A 125 -1.04 -9.65 -3.30
CA THR A 125 -1.41 -10.61 -4.36
C THR A 125 -1.18 -12.05 -3.90
N HIS A 126 -1.44 -13.00 -4.79
CA HIS A 126 -1.12 -14.40 -4.59
C HIS A 126 0.38 -14.60 -4.25
N GLU A 127 1.25 -13.79 -4.83
CA GLU A 127 2.70 -13.88 -4.67
C GLU A 127 3.25 -13.17 -3.42
N THR A 128 2.42 -12.56 -2.57
CA THR A 128 2.89 -11.79 -1.40
C THR A 128 3.86 -12.59 -0.52
N LEU A 129 3.51 -13.82 -0.15
CA LEU A 129 4.38 -14.68 0.66
C LEU A 129 5.64 -15.14 -0.10
N LEU A 130 5.53 -15.29 -1.43
CA LEU A 130 6.66 -15.58 -2.29
C LEU A 130 7.67 -14.42 -2.25
N TRP A 131 7.22 -13.18 -2.39
CA TRP A 131 8.09 -12.00 -2.35
C TRP A 131 8.78 -11.83 -1.00
N LYS A 132 8.04 -12.03 0.10
CA LYS A 132 8.63 -12.04 1.44
C LYS A 132 9.69 -13.12 1.60
N SER A 133 9.41 -14.33 1.10
CA SER A 133 10.31 -15.47 1.21
C SER A 133 11.56 -15.30 0.34
N LEU A 134 11.41 -14.89 -0.93
CA LEU A 134 12.52 -14.72 -1.86
C LEU A 134 13.47 -13.60 -1.45
N ASN A 135 12.96 -12.54 -0.80
CA ASN A 135 13.78 -11.47 -0.23
C ASN A 135 14.32 -11.82 1.17
N HIS A 136 14.81 -13.05 1.34
CA HIS A 136 15.33 -13.54 2.60
C HIS A 136 16.52 -12.69 3.09
N ASN A 137 16.53 -12.36 4.39
CA ASN A 137 17.46 -11.41 5.03
C ASN A 137 17.39 -9.97 4.48
N GLY A 138 16.41 -9.65 3.63
CA GLY A 138 16.06 -8.31 3.22
C GLY A 138 14.87 -7.76 3.98
N ARG A 139 14.48 -6.53 3.63
CA ARG A 139 13.23 -5.90 4.10
C ARG A 139 12.25 -5.90 2.95
N THR A 140 11.04 -6.39 3.18
CA THR A 140 9.94 -6.33 2.23
C THR A 140 8.77 -5.58 2.85
N VAL A 141 8.28 -4.55 2.18
CA VAL A 141 7.11 -3.76 2.59
C VAL A 141 6.05 -3.81 1.50
N PHE A 142 4.79 -3.99 1.90
CA PHE A 142 3.64 -4.01 1.02
C PHE A 142 2.75 -2.79 1.24
N ILE A 143 2.21 -2.22 0.16
CA ILE A 143 1.27 -1.10 0.18
C ILE A 143 -0.05 -1.55 -0.45
N GLU A 144 -1.17 -1.49 0.27
CA GLU A 144 -2.45 -2.07 -0.14
C GLU A 144 -3.58 -1.02 -0.17
N GLU A 145 -4.44 -1.03 -1.19
CA GLU A 145 -5.57 -0.09 -1.27
C GLU A 145 -6.69 -0.37 -0.28
N ASN A 146 -6.87 -1.63 0.15
CA ASN A 146 -7.94 -2.03 1.04
C ASN A 146 -7.44 -2.24 2.47
N ARG A 147 -7.69 -1.25 3.34
CA ARG A 147 -7.35 -1.29 4.76
C ARG A 147 -7.79 -2.55 5.51
N TYR A 148 -8.96 -3.10 5.17
CA TYR A 148 -9.46 -4.30 5.83
C TYR A 148 -8.72 -5.54 5.36
N TYR A 149 -8.34 -5.57 4.07
CA TYR A 149 -7.54 -6.66 3.53
C TYR A 149 -6.11 -6.61 4.06
N ALA A 150 -5.50 -5.42 4.15
CA ALA A 150 -4.20 -5.21 4.78
C ALA A 150 -4.19 -5.72 6.24
N ALA A 151 -5.14 -5.26 7.06
CA ALA A 151 -5.24 -5.68 8.47
C ALA A 151 -5.49 -7.19 8.61
N TYR A 152 -6.38 -7.75 7.80
CA TYR A 152 -6.63 -9.20 7.77
C TYR A 152 -5.36 -9.98 7.42
N PHE A 153 -4.63 -9.54 6.39
CA PHE A 153 -3.44 -10.23 5.93
C PHE A 153 -2.31 -10.19 6.96
N GLU A 154 -2.12 -9.04 7.63
CA GLU A 154 -1.17 -8.89 8.74
C GLU A 154 -1.53 -9.80 9.93
N GLU A 155 -2.83 -9.94 10.25
CA GLU A 155 -3.30 -10.83 11.33
C GLU A 155 -2.93 -12.29 11.08
N ILE A 156 -3.10 -12.78 9.84
CA ILE A 156 -2.81 -14.19 9.50
C ILE A 156 -1.33 -14.43 9.13
N HIS A 157 -0.58 -13.38 8.78
CA HIS A 157 0.84 -13.42 8.42
C HIS A 157 1.62 -12.31 9.16
N PRO A 158 1.90 -12.49 10.46
CA PRO A 158 2.51 -11.45 11.31
C PRO A 158 3.95 -11.08 10.91
N GLU A 159 4.58 -11.85 10.02
CA GLU A 159 5.88 -11.53 9.42
C GLU A 159 5.81 -10.53 8.25
N ILE A 160 4.61 -10.21 7.75
CA ILE A 160 4.39 -9.30 6.64
C ILE A 160 4.25 -7.86 7.16
N GLU A 161 5.10 -6.97 6.66
CA GLU A 161 4.99 -5.53 6.89
C GLU A 161 4.11 -4.95 5.79
N VAL A 162 2.86 -4.59 6.11
CA VAL A 162 1.91 -4.03 5.15
C VAL A 162 1.30 -2.73 5.69
N PHE A 163 1.12 -1.75 4.80
CA PHE A 163 0.43 -0.50 5.11
C PHE A 163 -0.70 -0.26 4.10
N ASP A 164 -1.83 0.24 4.58
CA ASP A 164 -2.89 0.68 3.69
C ASP A 164 -2.65 2.11 3.20
N VAL A 165 -3.15 2.40 2.00
CA VAL A 165 -3.06 3.73 1.38
C VAL A 165 -4.36 4.07 0.67
N GLN A 166 -4.77 5.34 0.70
CA GLN A 166 -5.97 5.77 0.00
C GLN A 166 -5.63 6.35 -1.37
N TYR A 167 -5.91 5.59 -2.42
CA TYR A 167 -5.83 6.11 -3.79
C TYR A 167 -7.02 7.02 -4.11
N THR A 168 -6.73 8.27 -4.49
CA THR A 168 -7.73 9.31 -4.78
C THR A 168 -7.97 9.55 -6.27
N THR A 169 -7.26 8.83 -7.14
CA THR A 169 -7.32 8.97 -8.61
C THR A 169 -8.16 7.85 -9.23
N LYS A 170 -8.58 8.05 -10.49
CA LYS A 170 -9.30 7.02 -11.27
C LYS A 170 -8.54 6.65 -12.52
N ALA A 171 -8.54 5.37 -12.91
CA ALA A 171 -7.82 4.88 -14.07
C ALA A 171 -8.16 5.65 -15.37
N ARG A 172 -9.42 6.02 -15.58
CA ARG A 172 -9.86 6.83 -16.74
C ARG A 172 -9.22 8.22 -16.82
N GLU A 173 -8.76 8.77 -15.70
CA GLU A 173 -8.16 10.10 -15.60
C GLU A 173 -6.66 10.09 -15.97
N ALA A 174 -6.07 8.93 -16.28
CA ALA A 174 -4.62 8.79 -16.45
C ALA A 174 -3.99 9.79 -17.43
N ARG A 175 -4.63 10.04 -18.58
CA ARG A 175 -4.11 11.00 -19.57
C ARG A 175 -4.11 12.45 -19.06
N GLU A 176 -5.17 12.84 -18.39
CA GLU A 176 -5.30 14.19 -17.82
C GLU A 176 -4.29 14.39 -16.67
N LEU A 177 -4.18 13.40 -15.77
CA LEU A 177 -3.24 13.43 -14.66
C LEU A 177 -1.79 13.50 -15.15
N VAL A 178 -1.43 12.73 -16.18
CA VAL A 178 -0.10 12.80 -16.80
C VAL A 178 0.17 14.17 -17.42
N SER A 179 -0.83 14.81 -18.05
CA SER A 179 -0.69 16.18 -18.55
C SER A 179 -0.48 17.19 -17.42
N ALA A 180 -1.29 17.09 -16.36
CA ALA A 180 -1.18 17.96 -15.19
C ALA A 180 0.20 17.84 -14.51
N VAL A 181 0.73 16.62 -14.39
CA VAL A 181 2.10 16.38 -13.88
C VAL A 181 3.16 17.05 -14.75
N LYS A 182 3.04 16.97 -16.08
CA LYS A 182 3.99 17.63 -17.01
C LYS A 182 3.99 19.14 -16.83
N GLU A 183 2.81 19.73 -16.70
CA GLU A 183 2.64 21.17 -16.49
C GLU A 183 3.23 21.59 -15.14
N ALA A 184 3.00 20.78 -14.09
CA ALA A 184 3.52 20.98 -12.75
C ALA A 184 4.97 20.49 -12.53
N ALA A 185 5.66 20.02 -13.58
CA ALA A 185 6.99 19.42 -13.43
C ALA A 185 8.06 20.41 -12.93
N ARG A 186 7.84 21.71 -13.12
CA ARG A 186 8.77 22.77 -12.68
C ARG A 186 8.54 23.22 -11.24
N ASN A 187 7.42 22.85 -10.61
CA ASN A 187 7.07 23.23 -9.24
C ASN A 187 6.75 22.00 -8.37
N GLU A 188 5.59 21.37 -8.54
CA GLU A 188 4.99 20.48 -7.54
C GLU A 188 5.18 19.00 -7.86
N CYS A 189 5.39 18.63 -9.12
CA CYS A 189 5.50 17.23 -9.54
C CYS A 189 6.87 16.91 -10.15
N ARG A 190 7.92 16.91 -9.31
CA ARG A 190 9.31 16.68 -9.75
C ARG A 190 9.76 15.24 -9.56
N PRO A 191 10.74 14.74 -10.36
CA PRO A 191 11.32 13.42 -10.16
C PRO A 191 12.03 13.26 -8.82
N VAL A 192 12.60 14.35 -8.29
CA VAL A 192 13.22 14.38 -6.96
C VAL A 192 12.45 15.35 -6.08
N GLN A 193 11.70 14.83 -5.12
CA GLN A 193 10.81 15.61 -4.26
C GLN A 193 10.51 14.89 -2.94
N ASN A 194 9.98 15.63 -1.97
CA ASN A 194 9.48 15.04 -0.74
C ASN A 194 8.01 14.63 -0.93
N LEU A 195 7.75 13.33 -0.99
CA LEU A 195 6.39 12.80 -1.19
C LEU A 195 5.47 13.08 -0.01
N LEU A 196 5.98 13.07 1.24
CA LEU A 196 5.19 13.31 2.46
C LEU A 196 4.50 14.69 2.47
N PHE A 197 5.11 15.68 1.82
CA PHE A 197 4.58 17.04 1.70
C PHE A 197 4.35 17.44 0.23
N SER A 198 4.12 16.47 -0.65
CA SER A 198 3.89 16.73 -2.06
C SER A 198 2.44 17.14 -2.29
N ASP A 199 2.25 18.25 -3.00
CA ASP A 199 0.96 18.67 -3.54
C ASP A 199 0.64 18.01 -4.90
N CYS A 200 1.57 17.20 -5.42
CA CYS A 200 1.35 16.50 -6.67
C CYS A 200 0.23 15.46 -6.53
N LYS A 201 -0.85 15.57 -7.32
CA LYS A 201 -2.01 14.67 -7.26
C LYS A 201 -1.68 13.17 -7.44
N LEU A 202 -0.57 12.83 -8.10
CA LEU A 202 -0.10 11.43 -8.24
C LEU A 202 0.80 10.96 -7.09
N GLY A 203 1.31 11.85 -6.23
CA GLY A 203 2.17 11.49 -5.11
C GLY A 203 1.36 10.87 -3.98
N LEU A 204 1.70 9.65 -3.57
CA LEU A 204 1.17 9.05 -2.34
C LEU A 204 1.87 9.68 -1.14
N ASN A 205 1.15 10.52 -0.39
CA ASN A 205 1.66 11.33 0.73
C ASN A 205 1.20 10.86 2.12
N ASP A 206 0.45 9.75 2.16
CA ASP A 206 -0.16 9.13 3.34
C ASP A 206 0.52 7.81 3.75
N LEU A 207 1.72 7.53 3.22
CA LEU A 207 2.52 6.38 3.67
C LEU A 207 3.24 6.71 5.00
N PRO A 208 3.59 5.70 5.82
CA PRO A 208 4.40 5.92 7.00
C PRO A 208 5.74 6.59 6.67
N ASN A 209 6.18 7.53 7.51
CA ASN A 209 7.38 8.34 7.27
C ASN A 209 8.62 7.50 6.91
N HIS A 210 8.81 6.35 7.56
CA HIS A 210 9.96 5.50 7.31
C HIS A 210 9.97 4.87 5.92
N VAL A 211 8.83 4.74 5.24
CA VAL A 211 8.75 4.20 3.86
C VAL A 211 9.40 5.17 2.86
N TYR A 212 9.27 6.48 3.09
CA TYR A 212 9.90 7.51 2.26
C TYR A 212 11.41 7.62 2.45
N ASP A 213 11.93 7.20 3.60
CA ASP A 213 13.35 7.29 3.94
C ASP A 213 14.16 6.04 3.56
N VAL A 214 13.50 4.96 3.14
CA VAL A 214 14.17 3.74 2.69
C VAL A 214 14.75 3.92 1.29
N ASP A 215 16.03 3.59 1.17
CA ASP A 215 16.73 3.48 -0.09
C ASP A 215 16.35 2.15 -0.79
N TRP A 216 15.18 2.12 -1.45
CA TRP A 216 14.65 0.93 -2.12
C TRP A 216 15.57 0.42 -3.23
N ASP A 217 15.79 -0.89 -3.29
CA ASP A 217 16.62 -1.54 -4.33
C ASP A 217 15.75 -2.15 -5.43
N VAL A 218 14.59 -2.67 -5.04
CA VAL A 218 13.59 -3.22 -5.94
C VAL A 218 12.22 -2.66 -5.56
N ILE A 219 11.45 -2.23 -6.56
CA ILE A 219 10.06 -1.81 -6.41
C ILE A 219 9.22 -2.62 -7.39
N LEU A 220 8.19 -3.30 -6.90
CA LEU A 220 7.19 -3.98 -7.72
C LEU A 220 5.88 -3.21 -7.64
N VAL A 221 5.37 -2.77 -8.78
CA VAL A 221 4.06 -2.12 -8.90
C VAL A 221 3.07 -3.15 -9.43
N ASP A 222 2.30 -3.74 -8.50
CA ASP A 222 1.23 -4.70 -8.76
C ASP A 222 -0.12 -4.31 -8.11
N GLY A 223 -0.25 -3.03 -7.77
CA GLY A 223 -1.40 -2.47 -7.08
C GLY A 223 -1.50 -0.97 -7.33
N PRO A 224 -2.71 -0.39 -7.28
CA PRO A 224 -3.99 -1.05 -6.98
C PRO A 224 -4.50 -1.90 -8.17
N ARG A 225 -5.59 -2.65 -7.96
CA ARG A 225 -6.15 -3.59 -8.96
C ARG A 225 -6.38 -2.99 -10.36
N GLY A 226 -6.95 -1.79 -10.45
CA GLY A 226 -7.13 -1.08 -11.73
C GLY A 226 -7.98 -1.82 -12.78
N ASP A 227 -8.97 -2.61 -12.37
CA ASP A 227 -9.82 -3.44 -13.24
C ASP A 227 -10.99 -2.68 -13.90
N GLY A 228 -11.13 -1.38 -13.63
CA GLY A 228 -12.17 -0.53 -14.21
C GLY A 228 -11.77 0.94 -14.34
N GLY A 229 -12.45 1.68 -15.21
CA GLY A 229 -12.14 3.09 -15.46
C GLY A 229 -12.42 4.02 -14.26
N ASP A 230 -13.39 3.66 -13.41
CA ASP A 230 -13.84 4.46 -12.27
C ASP A 230 -13.20 4.08 -10.92
N VAL A 231 -12.34 3.05 -10.91
CA VAL A 231 -11.56 2.64 -9.74
C VAL A 231 -10.13 3.19 -9.82
N PRO A 232 -9.37 3.20 -8.71
CA PRO A 232 -7.96 3.53 -8.73
C PRO A 232 -7.15 2.71 -9.73
N GLY A 233 -6.32 3.39 -10.52
CA GLY A 233 -5.32 2.76 -11.39
C GLY A 233 -3.90 2.94 -10.85
N ARG A 234 -2.91 2.30 -11.50
CA ARG A 234 -1.51 2.28 -11.03
C ARG A 234 -0.73 3.58 -11.26
N MET A 235 -1.37 4.67 -11.70
CA MET A 235 -0.69 5.95 -11.96
C MET A 235 0.07 6.46 -10.74
N SER A 236 -0.59 6.51 -9.58
CA SER A 236 0.02 7.01 -8.34
C SER A 236 1.15 6.10 -7.85
N SER A 237 0.99 4.78 -7.96
CA SER A 237 2.03 3.80 -7.60
C SER A 237 3.25 3.91 -8.51
N ILE A 238 3.06 4.01 -9.83
CA ILE A 238 4.15 4.17 -10.81
C ILE A 238 4.88 5.50 -10.60
N PHE A 239 4.14 6.59 -10.40
CA PHE A 239 4.73 7.90 -10.10
C PHE A 239 5.53 7.89 -8.79
N THR A 240 4.96 7.33 -7.73
CA THR A 240 5.60 7.21 -6.42
C THR A 240 6.86 6.35 -6.50
N ALA A 241 6.80 5.20 -7.20
CA ALA A 241 7.96 4.34 -7.45
C ALA A 241 9.07 5.10 -8.20
N ALA A 242 8.72 5.89 -9.21
CA ALA A 242 9.68 6.73 -9.92
C ALA A 242 10.36 7.73 -8.97
N VAL A 243 9.57 8.47 -8.18
CA VAL A 243 10.11 9.48 -7.24
C VAL A 243 10.98 8.84 -6.17
N LEU A 244 10.58 7.72 -5.57
CA LEU A 244 11.38 6.99 -4.58
C LEU A 244 12.72 6.52 -5.19
N ALA A 245 12.68 5.91 -6.38
CA ALA A 245 13.88 5.45 -7.08
C ALA A 245 14.85 6.59 -7.43
N ARG A 246 14.32 7.76 -7.82
CA ARG A 246 15.14 8.93 -8.20
C ARG A 246 15.63 9.74 -7.00
N SER A 247 14.91 9.71 -5.88
CA SER A 247 15.20 10.47 -4.65
C SER A 247 16.11 9.74 -3.66
N LYS A 248 16.52 8.51 -3.99
CA LYS A 248 17.42 7.66 -3.19
C LYS A 248 18.64 8.44 -2.69
N LYS A 249 18.91 8.38 -1.39
CA LYS A 249 19.96 9.14 -0.69
C LYS A 249 21.29 8.38 -0.70
N GLY A 250 21.25 7.05 -0.58
CA GLY A 250 22.40 6.17 -0.48
C GLY A 250 22.18 4.80 -1.14
N GLY A 251 22.96 3.80 -0.70
CA GLY A 251 22.86 2.42 -1.19
C GLY A 251 23.25 2.23 -2.66
N ASN A 252 22.68 1.20 -3.30
CA ASN A 252 22.90 0.93 -4.72
C ASN A 252 22.36 2.12 -5.55
N PRO A 253 23.17 2.72 -6.46
CA PRO A 253 22.72 3.85 -7.27
C PRO A 253 21.58 3.50 -8.23
N LYS A 254 21.34 2.21 -8.47
CA LYS A 254 20.29 1.68 -9.34
C LYS A 254 19.15 1.09 -8.51
N THR A 255 17.94 1.35 -8.95
CA THR A 255 16.70 0.76 -8.43
C THR A 255 16.01 0.02 -9.56
N HIS A 256 15.67 -1.25 -9.33
CA HIS A 256 14.88 -2.04 -10.26
C HIS A 256 13.41 -1.73 -10.03
N VAL A 257 12.67 -1.34 -11.06
CA VAL A 257 11.23 -1.10 -10.97
C VAL A 257 10.52 -2.03 -11.93
N PHE A 258 9.64 -2.87 -11.39
CA PHE A 258 8.79 -3.77 -12.15
C PHE A 258 7.37 -3.22 -12.17
N VAL A 259 6.72 -3.24 -13.33
CA VAL A 259 5.32 -2.85 -13.50
C VAL A 259 4.58 -4.03 -14.12
N HIS A 260 3.66 -4.61 -13.36
CA HIS A 260 2.81 -5.71 -13.82
C HIS A 260 1.58 -5.17 -14.56
N ASP A 261 0.85 -6.04 -15.26
CA ASP A 261 -0.24 -5.72 -16.18
C ASP A 261 0.12 -4.70 -17.28
N TYR A 262 1.33 -4.81 -17.82
CA TYR A 262 1.86 -3.84 -18.79
C TYR A 262 1.10 -3.77 -20.13
N TYR A 263 0.12 -4.66 -20.35
CA TYR A 263 -0.74 -4.70 -21.52
C TYR A 263 -1.81 -3.60 -21.46
N ARG A 264 -2.02 -3.01 -20.27
CA ARG A 264 -2.96 -1.93 -20.04
C ARG A 264 -2.34 -0.57 -20.40
N ASP A 265 -3.19 0.34 -20.88
CA ASP A 265 -2.74 1.64 -21.39
C ASP A 265 -2.22 2.57 -20.30
N VAL A 266 -2.73 2.45 -19.08
CA VAL A 266 -2.36 3.29 -17.94
C VAL A 266 -0.88 3.04 -17.57
N GLU A 267 -0.49 1.78 -17.51
CA GLU A 267 0.82 1.29 -17.11
C GLU A 267 1.86 1.67 -18.17
N ARG A 268 1.55 1.49 -19.45
CA ARG A 268 2.42 1.96 -20.55
C ARG A 268 2.58 3.47 -20.54
N LEU A 269 1.49 4.21 -20.41
CA LEU A 269 1.50 5.68 -20.42
C LEU A 269 2.34 6.23 -19.26
N CYS A 270 2.12 5.74 -18.05
CA CYS A 270 2.83 6.20 -16.86
C CYS A 270 4.27 5.68 -16.81
N GLY A 271 4.52 4.45 -17.29
CA GLY A 271 5.86 3.89 -17.41
C GLY A 271 6.72 4.70 -18.38
N ASP A 272 6.19 5.03 -19.55
CA ASP A 272 6.90 5.87 -20.53
C ASP A 272 7.16 7.29 -20.02
N GLU A 273 6.28 7.83 -19.18
CA GLU A 273 6.41 9.21 -18.67
C GLU A 273 7.27 9.34 -17.41
N PHE A 274 7.13 8.44 -16.45
CA PHE A 274 7.75 8.59 -15.12
C PHE A 274 8.96 7.67 -14.93
N LEU A 275 8.92 6.46 -15.49
CA LEU A 275 10.04 5.50 -15.45
C LEU A 275 10.97 5.67 -16.66
N CYS A 276 10.43 6.21 -17.75
CA CYS A 276 11.07 6.57 -19.00
C CYS A 276 11.50 5.38 -19.86
N ARG A 277 11.12 5.42 -21.13
CA ARG A 277 11.41 4.36 -22.11
C ARG A 277 12.90 4.06 -22.23
N GLU A 278 13.77 5.06 -22.06
CA GLU A 278 15.23 4.87 -22.07
C GLU A 278 15.78 4.02 -20.93
N ASN A 279 15.01 3.82 -19.84
CA ASN A 279 15.40 2.98 -18.71
C ASN A 279 14.76 1.60 -18.75
N LEU A 280 13.94 1.30 -19.77
CA LEU A 280 13.32 -0.01 -19.94
C LEU A 280 14.38 -1.04 -20.35
N VAL A 281 14.53 -2.09 -19.55
CA VAL A 281 15.47 -3.19 -19.78
C VAL A 281 14.82 -4.27 -20.63
N GLU A 282 13.65 -4.72 -20.20
CA GLU A 282 12.85 -5.73 -20.89
C GLU A 282 11.36 -5.50 -20.61
N SER A 283 10.51 -5.94 -21.53
CA SER A 283 9.06 -5.96 -21.33
C SER A 283 8.42 -7.04 -22.18
N ASN A 284 7.36 -7.65 -21.66
CA ASN A 284 6.35 -8.35 -22.44
C ASN A 284 4.98 -7.71 -22.17
N ASP A 285 3.90 -8.36 -22.60
CA ASP A 285 2.55 -7.84 -22.39
C ASP A 285 2.18 -7.78 -20.90
N MET A 286 2.72 -8.63 -20.04
CA MET A 286 2.30 -8.64 -18.63
C MET A 286 3.26 -7.87 -17.72
N LEU A 287 4.56 -7.88 -17.97
CA LEU A 287 5.56 -7.30 -17.08
C LEU A 287 6.54 -6.41 -17.84
N ALA A 288 6.80 -5.22 -17.31
CA ALA A 288 7.90 -4.35 -17.73
C ALA A 288 8.92 -4.20 -16.60
N HIS A 289 10.21 -4.29 -16.96
CA HIS A 289 11.33 -4.10 -16.05
C HIS A 289 12.13 -2.86 -16.44
N TYR A 290 12.19 -1.88 -15.54
CA TYR A 290 12.98 -0.66 -15.66
C TYR A 290 14.13 -0.68 -14.66
N VAL A 291 15.23 0.02 -14.99
CA VAL A 291 16.34 0.27 -14.05
C VAL A 291 16.61 1.77 -13.99
N LEU A 292 16.25 2.37 -12.86
CA LEU A 292 16.35 3.81 -12.63
C LEU A 292 17.61 4.13 -11.83
N GLU A 293 18.30 5.19 -12.22
CA GLU A 293 19.40 5.78 -11.44
C GLU A 293 18.90 6.99 -10.63
N ARG A 294 19.55 7.28 -9.49
CA ARG A 294 19.28 8.52 -8.75
C ARG A 294 19.42 9.77 -9.63
N MET A 295 18.65 10.81 -9.32
CA MET A 295 18.72 12.10 -10.04
C MET A 295 19.12 13.24 -9.12
N GLY A 296 19.66 14.31 -9.70
CA GLY A 296 19.96 15.53 -8.95
C GLY A 296 18.68 16.31 -8.61
N LYS A 297 18.65 16.94 -7.44
CA LYS A 297 17.51 17.75 -6.95
C LYS A 297 17.08 18.88 -7.88
N ASN A 298 17.98 19.33 -8.76
CA ASN A 298 17.71 20.43 -9.71
C ASN A 298 17.02 19.94 -10.99
N ILE A 299 16.85 18.62 -11.17
CA ILE A 299 16.18 18.08 -12.35
C ILE A 299 14.66 18.13 -12.17
N THR A 300 13.98 18.75 -13.12
CA THR A 300 12.52 18.93 -13.11
C THR A 300 11.78 17.96 -14.01
N GLN A 301 12.45 17.30 -14.96
CA GLN A 301 11.85 16.37 -15.90
C GLN A 301 12.25 14.93 -15.56
N PHE A 302 11.29 14.00 -15.61
CA PHE A 302 11.55 12.58 -15.39
C PHE A 302 12.46 11.99 -16.47
N CYS A 303 12.12 12.23 -17.74
CA CYS A 303 12.80 11.61 -18.88
C CYS A 303 13.68 12.60 -19.63
N ARG A 304 14.78 12.09 -20.19
CA ARG A 304 15.60 12.89 -21.10
C ARG A 304 14.81 13.04 -22.38
N GLY A 305 14.31 14.26 -22.65
CA GLY A 305 13.51 14.54 -23.84
C GLY A 305 14.13 13.91 -25.09
N ARG A 306 13.30 13.31 -25.96
CA ARG A 306 13.75 12.62 -27.18
C ARG A 306 14.65 13.56 -27.99
N LYS A 307 15.97 13.47 -27.84
CA LYS A 307 16.87 13.95 -28.88
C LYS A 307 16.49 13.12 -30.10
N LYS A 308 15.87 13.76 -31.11
CA LYS A 308 15.68 13.15 -32.42
C LYS A 308 17.05 12.61 -32.82
N ARG A 309 17.24 11.28 -32.79
CA ARG A 309 18.37 10.67 -33.47
C ARG A 309 18.21 11.09 -34.92
N SER A 310 19.02 12.04 -35.37
CA SER A 310 19.18 12.31 -36.79
C SER A 310 19.74 11.03 -37.37
N VAL A 311 18.88 10.24 -38.01
CA VAL A 311 19.30 9.14 -38.85
C VAL A 311 20.02 9.79 -40.03
N SER A 312 21.34 9.83 -39.97
CA SER A 312 22.14 10.04 -41.16
C SER A 312 21.95 8.81 -42.03
N SER A 313 21.18 8.95 -43.10
CA SER A 313 21.09 7.95 -44.16
C SER A 313 22.49 7.60 -44.66
N PRO A 314 22.82 6.33 -44.90
CA PRO A 314 24.05 5.98 -45.61
C PRO A 314 23.92 6.50 -47.04
N SER A 315 24.91 7.28 -47.48
CA SER A 315 25.08 7.60 -48.89
C SER A 315 25.27 6.29 -49.67
N ALA A 316 24.48 6.12 -50.73
CA ALA A 316 24.70 5.13 -51.77
C ALA A 316 25.97 5.47 -52.59
#